data_AF-A0A3D3S5U0-F1
#
_entry.id   AF-A0A3D3S5U0-F1
#
_cell.length_a   1.000
_cell.length_b   1.000
_cell.length_c   1.000
_cell.angle_alpha   90.00
_cell.angle_beta   90.00
_cell.angle_gamma   90.00
#
_symmetry.space_group_name_H-M   'P 1'
#
loop_
_entity.id
_entity.type
_entity.pdbx_description
1 polymer ?
#
loop_
_entity_poly.entity_id
_entity_poly.type
_entity_poly.pdbx_seq_one_letter_code
_entity_poly.pdbx_strand_id
1 'polypeptide(L)'
;MTTIAETTLRLVRDKHIVGMAWLLHEILGAGTDHSSGAALGIRNEIHRALLGAGWRHICEDGSGAAAIHIYERPIGDSAHSSTLTGPRRPDDGPEPTAPEILAAAAHCIQQRAATRDLPAERSMARTVTAFNAIAGHRLDERDGWLFMAILKAARATAGSHNPDDYVDGAAYFALAGESAAMRGAGP
;
A
#
# COMPACT_ATOMS: atom_id res chain seq x y z
N MET A 1 5.66 -28.57 -21.98
CA MET A 1 5.18 -27.21 -22.28
C MET A 1 4.35 -26.76 -21.09
N THR A 2 4.70 -25.65 -20.43
CA THR A 2 3.92 -25.14 -19.29
C THR A 2 2.63 -24.52 -19.80
N THR A 3 1.49 -24.86 -19.21
CA THR A 3 0.18 -24.32 -19.65
C THR A 3 0.01 -22.86 -19.20
N ILE A 4 -0.93 -22.13 -19.80
CA ILE A 4 -1.27 -20.77 -19.35
C ILE A 4 -1.79 -20.82 -17.91
N ALA A 5 -2.57 -21.84 -17.54
CA ALA A 5 -3.02 -22.07 -16.17
C ALA A 5 -1.86 -22.25 -15.19
N GLU A 6 -0.88 -23.12 -15.49
CA GLU A 6 0.30 -23.33 -14.63
C GLU A 6 1.16 -22.06 -14.50
N THR A 7 1.33 -21.32 -15.59
CA THR A 7 2.07 -20.06 -15.61
C THR A 7 1.36 -19.00 -14.75
N THR A 8 0.03 -18.90 -14.88
CA THR A 8 -0.82 -18.01 -14.08
C THR A 8 -0.64 -18.30 -12.59
N LEU A 9 -0.80 -19.56 -12.18
CA LEU A 9 -0.69 -19.95 -10.77
C LEU A 9 0.71 -19.73 -10.18
N ARG A 10 1.77 -19.80 -11.02
CA ARG A 10 3.13 -19.43 -10.60
C ARG A 10 3.29 -17.94 -10.39
N LEU A 11 2.77 -17.10 -11.29
CA LEU A 11 2.85 -15.64 -11.21
C LEU A 11 2.13 -15.06 -9.99
N VAL A 12 1.05 -15.70 -9.56
CA VAL A 12 0.21 -15.21 -8.45
C VAL A 12 0.53 -15.87 -7.11
N ARG A 13 1.54 -16.76 -7.04
CA ARG A 13 1.87 -17.56 -5.85
C ARG A 13 1.98 -16.72 -4.57
N ASP A 14 2.70 -15.61 -4.67
CA ASP A 14 3.02 -14.72 -3.54
C ASP A 14 2.20 -13.42 -3.58
N LYS A 15 1.05 -13.44 -4.28
CA LYS A 15 0.17 -12.29 -4.43
C LYS A 15 -1.17 -12.54 -3.77
N HIS A 16 -1.77 -11.49 -3.23
CA HIS A 16 -3.12 -11.51 -2.66
C HIS A 16 -4.15 -10.86 -3.57
N ILE A 17 -3.71 -9.91 -4.41
CA ILE A 17 -4.55 -9.17 -5.36
C ILE A 17 -3.81 -9.08 -6.70
N VAL A 18 -4.50 -9.38 -7.80
CA VAL A 18 -3.96 -9.28 -9.16
C VAL A 18 -5.00 -8.75 -10.15
N GLY A 19 -4.57 -7.94 -11.10
CA GLY A 19 -5.41 -7.44 -12.20
C GLY A 19 -5.26 -8.29 -13.46
N MET A 20 -6.36 -8.47 -14.21
CA MET A 20 -6.33 -9.17 -15.50
C MET A 20 -5.37 -8.52 -16.51
N ALA A 21 -5.33 -7.19 -16.57
CA ALA A 21 -4.43 -6.47 -17.48
C ALA A 21 -2.96 -6.77 -17.19
N TRP A 22 -2.58 -6.84 -15.92
CA TRP A 22 -1.22 -7.21 -15.51
C TRP A 22 -0.90 -8.67 -15.89
N LEU A 23 -1.82 -9.60 -15.64
CA LEU A 23 -1.63 -11.02 -16.00
C LEU A 23 -1.46 -11.22 -17.51
N LEU A 24 -2.27 -10.54 -18.32
CA LEU A 24 -2.13 -10.59 -19.77
C LEU A 24 -0.79 -10.03 -20.22
N HIS A 25 -0.34 -8.91 -19.65
CA HIS A 25 0.98 -8.34 -19.94
C HIS A 25 2.12 -9.31 -19.61
N GLU A 26 2.09 -9.96 -18.45
CA GLU A 26 3.14 -10.92 -18.05
C GLU A 26 3.15 -12.19 -18.90
N ILE A 27 1.98 -12.65 -19.35
CA ILE A 27 1.85 -13.90 -20.12
C ILE A 27 2.09 -13.69 -21.61
N LEU A 28 1.69 -12.54 -22.16
CA LEU A 28 1.81 -12.23 -23.59
C LEU A 28 3.05 -11.39 -23.95
N GLY A 29 3.62 -10.66 -22.98
CA GLY A 29 4.73 -9.74 -23.17
C GLY A 29 4.30 -8.34 -23.62
N ALA A 30 5.20 -7.36 -23.46
CA ALA A 30 4.94 -5.97 -23.85
C ALA A 30 4.81 -5.85 -25.38
N GLY A 31 3.65 -5.37 -25.85
CA GLY A 31 3.42 -5.03 -27.27
C GLY A 31 2.36 -5.86 -28.01
N THR A 32 1.72 -6.84 -27.37
CA THR A 32 0.64 -7.61 -28.00
C THR A 32 -0.67 -6.84 -28.01
N ASP A 33 -1.43 -6.88 -29.11
CA ASP A 33 -2.78 -6.31 -29.17
C ASP A 33 -3.76 -7.17 -28.37
N HIS A 34 -4.16 -6.65 -27.21
CA HIS A 34 -5.04 -7.30 -26.25
C HIS A 34 -6.51 -7.34 -26.73
N SER A 35 -6.80 -6.73 -27.89
CA SER A 35 -8.12 -6.71 -28.56
C SER A 35 -8.37 -7.95 -29.42
N SER A 36 -7.35 -8.79 -29.65
CA SER A 36 -7.45 -9.93 -30.57
C SER A 36 -8.24 -11.12 -29.98
N GLY A 37 -8.86 -11.93 -30.84
CA GLY A 37 -9.58 -13.14 -30.42
C GLY A 37 -8.70 -14.16 -29.68
N ALA A 38 -7.39 -14.18 -29.97
CA ALA A 38 -6.40 -14.99 -29.25
C ALA A 38 -6.20 -14.50 -27.80
N ALA A 39 -6.15 -13.17 -27.60
CA ALA A 39 -6.06 -12.57 -26.27
C ALA A 39 -7.33 -12.84 -25.43
N LEU A 40 -8.50 -12.92 -26.06
CA LEU A 40 -9.75 -13.31 -25.39
C LEU A 40 -9.72 -14.78 -24.91
N GLY A 41 -9.17 -15.70 -25.72
CA GLY A 41 -9.00 -17.09 -25.32
C GLY A 41 -8.10 -17.25 -24.09
N ILE A 42 -6.98 -16.52 -24.08
CA ILE A 42 -6.02 -16.50 -22.97
C ILE A 42 -6.63 -15.87 -21.72
N ARG A 43 -7.35 -14.75 -21.86
CA ARG A 43 -8.13 -14.13 -20.77
C ARG A 43 -9.08 -15.14 -20.11
N ASN A 44 -9.81 -15.91 -20.90
CA ASN A 44 -10.75 -16.91 -20.39
C ASN A 44 -10.05 -18.09 -19.71
N GLU A 45 -8.84 -18.46 -20.13
CA GLU A 45 -8.04 -19.48 -19.47
C GLU A 45 -7.47 -19.00 -18.13
N ILE A 46 -6.94 -17.79 -18.08
CA ILE A 46 -6.48 -17.13 -16.85
C ILE A 46 -7.64 -17.05 -15.84
N HIS A 47 -8.80 -16.54 -16.29
CA HIS A 47 -9.99 -16.41 -15.44
C HIS A 47 -10.41 -17.77 -14.85
N ARG A 48 -10.49 -18.82 -15.67
CA ARG A 48 -10.83 -20.17 -15.20
C ARG A 48 -9.78 -20.75 -14.25
N ALA A 49 -8.49 -20.52 -14.50
CA ALA A 49 -7.42 -21.00 -13.63
C ALA A 49 -7.49 -20.35 -12.23
N LEU A 50 -7.76 -19.04 -12.17
CA LEU A 50 -7.89 -18.30 -10.91
C LEU A 50 -9.13 -18.75 -10.14
N LEU A 51 -10.30 -18.82 -10.78
CA LEU A 51 -11.52 -19.30 -10.14
C LEU A 51 -11.38 -20.76 -9.66
N GLY A 52 -10.77 -21.63 -10.46
CA GLY A 52 -10.50 -23.02 -10.09
C GLY A 52 -9.53 -23.17 -8.92
N ALA A 53 -8.63 -22.20 -8.73
CA ALA A 53 -7.74 -22.11 -7.57
C ALA A 53 -8.37 -21.38 -6.36
N GLY A 54 -9.67 -21.06 -6.44
CA GLY A 54 -10.45 -20.45 -5.36
C GLY A 54 -10.35 -18.93 -5.28
N TRP A 55 -9.75 -18.24 -6.26
CA TRP A 55 -9.70 -16.77 -6.25
C TRP A 55 -11.09 -16.16 -6.46
N ARG A 56 -11.39 -15.10 -5.72
CA ARG A 56 -12.62 -14.30 -5.89
C ARG A 56 -12.39 -13.27 -6.99
N HIS A 57 -13.28 -13.25 -7.99
CA HIS A 57 -13.28 -12.25 -9.05
C HIS A 57 -14.15 -11.05 -8.66
N ILE A 58 -13.58 -9.85 -8.78
CA ILE A 58 -14.24 -8.57 -8.59
C ILE A 58 -14.23 -7.86 -9.93
N CYS A 59 -15.41 -7.45 -10.39
CA CYS A 59 -15.59 -6.63 -11.57
C CYS A 59 -16.08 -5.27 -11.09
N GLU A 60 -15.32 -4.21 -11.38
CA GLU A 60 -15.80 -2.84 -11.17
C GLU A 60 -16.42 -2.35 -12.48
N ASP A 61 -17.70 -2.01 -12.43
CA ASP A 61 -18.50 -1.66 -13.60
C ASP A 61 -18.08 -0.30 -14.18
N GLY A 62 -17.05 -0.32 -15.02
CA GLY A 62 -16.87 0.68 -16.06
C GLY A 62 -17.84 0.38 -17.20
N SER A 63 -18.66 1.34 -17.62
CA SER A 63 -19.59 1.15 -18.74
C SER A 63 -18.85 0.71 -20.02
N GLY A 64 -18.98 -0.57 -20.40
CA GLY A 64 -18.45 -1.13 -21.67
C GLY A 64 -17.16 -1.95 -21.55
N ALA A 65 -16.39 -2.05 -22.64
CA ALA A 65 -15.18 -2.87 -22.79
C ALA A 65 -13.99 -2.50 -21.86
N ALA A 66 -14.20 -1.55 -20.94
CA ALA A 66 -13.22 -1.02 -20.00
C ALA A 66 -13.43 -1.51 -18.55
N ALA A 67 -14.20 -2.58 -18.35
CA ALA A 67 -14.37 -3.18 -17.03
C ALA A 67 -13.01 -3.62 -16.46
N ILE A 68 -12.71 -3.19 -15.24
CA ILE A 68 -11.49 -3.58 -14.53
C ILE A 68 -11.77 -4.92 -13.85
N HIS A 69 -11.04 -5.96 -14.27
CA HIS A 69 -11.14 -7.29 -13.67
C HIS A 69 -10.01 -7.48 -12.66
N ILE A 70 -10.38 -7.58 -11.38
CA ILE A 70 -9.48 -7.80 -10.25
C ILE A 70 -9.76 -9.17 -9.64
N TYR A 71 -8.73 -9.88 -9.21
CA TYR A 71 -8.84 -11.16 -8.52
C TYR A 71 -8.17 -11.07 -7.16
N GLU A 72 -8.89 -11.50 -6.14
CA GLU A 72 -8.41 -11.57 -4.76
C GLU A 72 -8.36 -13.03 -4.31
N ARG A 73 -7.24 -13.44 -3.71
CA ARG A 73 -7.18 -14.76 -3.09
C ARG A 73 -7.96 -14.69 -1.78
N PRO A 74 -8.95 -15.57 -1.52
CA PRO A 74 -9.56 -15.66 -0.21
C PRO A 74 -8.43 -15.93 0.79
N ILE A 75 -8.24 -14.99 1.69
CA ILE A 75 -7.52 -15.23 2.93
C ILE A 75 -8.35 -16.32 3.59
N GLY A 76 -7.85 -17.56 3.59
CA GLY A 76 -8.66 -18.74 3.92
C GLY A 76 -9.46 -18.50 5.18
N ASP A 77 -10.78 -18.73 5.11
CA ASP A 77 -11.81 -18.44 6.11
C ASP A 77 -11.29 -18.15 7.52
N SER A 78 -10.81 -16.93 7.74
CA SER A 78 -11.04 -16.25 9.00
C SER A 78 -12.27 -15.40 8.76
N ALA A 79 -13.41 -15.98 9.15
CA ALA A 79 -14.68 -15.30 9.23
C ALA A 79 -14.50 -13.88 9.80
N HIS A 80 -14.63 -12.87 8.94
CA HIS A 80 -15.15 -11.56 9.33
C HIS A 80 -16.69 -11.62 9.48
N SER A 81 -17.21 -12.78 9.87
CA SER A 81 -18.45 -12.90 10.60
C SER A 81 -18.10 -13.18 12.06
N SER A 82 -18.18 -12.12 12.86
CA SER A 82 -18.44 -12.12 14.30
C SER A 82 -18.64 -13.51 14.94
N THR A 83 -17.56 -14.15 15.40
CA THR A 83 -17.54 -14.97 16.63
C THR A 83 -16.11 -15.38 16.98
N LEU A 84 -15.57 -14.73 18.01
CA LEU A 84 -14.35 -15.13 18.72
C LEU A 84 -14.56 -16.52 19.35
N THR A 85 -13.83 -17.55 18.92
CA THR A 85 -13.44 -18.68 19.79
C THR A 85 -12.43 -19.60 19.10
N GLY A 86 -11.14 -19.28 19.25
CA GLY A 86 -10.00 -20.20 19.11
C GLY A 86 -8.97 -19.81 20.16
N PRO A 87 -8.19 -20.73 20.74
CA PRO A 87 -7.35 -20.40 21.89
C PRO A 87 -6.22 -19.45 21.45
N ARG A 88 -6.41 -18.18 21.79
CA ARG A 88 -5.43 -17.10 21.65
C ARG A 88 -4.14 -17.52 22.37
N ARG A 89 -2.98 -17.39 21.73
CA ARG A 89 -1.71 -17.49 22.46
C ARG A 89 -1.78 -16.51 23.63
N PRO A 90 -1.25 -16.85 24.81
CA PRO A 90 -1.45 -16.06 26.03
C PRO A 90 -0.94 -14.60 25.96
N ASP A 91 -0.32 -14.16 24.85
CA ASP A 91 0.29 -12.83 24.71
C ASP A 91 -0.12 -12.03 23.45
N ASP A 92 -1.01 -12.54 22.58
CA ASP A 92 -1.39 -11.80 21.35
C ASP A 92 -2.51 -10.80 21.66
N GLY A 93 -2.16 -9.57 22.05
CA GLY A 93 -3.09 -8.42 22.15
C GLY A 93 -3.99 -8.27 20.90
N PRO A 94 -5.14 -7.57 20.99
CA PRO A 94 -5.92 -7.26 19.79
C PRO A 94 -5.03 -6.52 18.77
N GLU A 95 -5.14 -6.88 17.49
CA GLU A 95 -4.45 -6.14 16.42
C GLU A 95 -4.89 -4.67 16.45
N PRO A 96 -3.95 -3.71 16.29
CA PRO A 96 -4.27 -2.30 16.39
C PRO A 96 -5.19 -1.87 15.25
N THR A 97 -6.29 -1.23 15.62
CA THR A 97 -7.25 -0.62 14.69
C THR A 97 -6.67 0.64 14.06
N ALA A 98 -7.19 1.05 12.89
CA ALA A 98 -6.73 2.28 12.23
C ALA A 98 -6.82 3.55 13.12
N PRO A 99 -7.89 3.76 13.93
CA PRO A 99 -7.93 4.86 14.90
C PRO A 99 -6.83 4.77 15.97
N GLU A 100 -6.48 3.58 16.44
CA GLU A 100 -5.39 3.40 17.42
C GLU A 100 -4.02 3.73 16.81
N ILE A 101 -3.79 3.38 15.54
CA ILE A 101 -2.58 3.78 14.81
C ILE A 101 -2.50 5.30 14.69
N LEU A 102 -3.61 5.97 14.35
CA LEU A 102 -3.66 7.44 14.27
C LEU A 102 -3.43 8.10 15.63
N ALA A 103 -4.00 7.54 16.71
CA ALA A 103 -3.77 8.03 18.07
C ALA A 103 -2.30 7.87 18.48
N ALA A 104 -1.68 6.73 18.15
CA ALA A 104 -0.26 6.49 18.38
C ALA A 104 0.61 7.48 17.60
N ALA A 105 0.28 7.76 16.34
CA ALA A 105 0.98 8.75 15.52
C ALA A 105 0.92 10.17 16.12
N ALA A 106 -0.27 10.59 16.57
CA ALA A 106 -0.44 11.87 17.27
C ALA A 106 0.40 11.95 18.55
N HIS A 107 0.42 10.86 19.34
CA HIS A 107 1.26 10.77 20.54
C HIS A 107 2.75 10.84 20.19
N CYS A 108 3.20 10.14 19.15
CA CYS A 108 4.59 10.20 18.68
C CYS A 108 5.02 11.63 18.31
N ILE A 109 4.16 12.40 17.63
CA ILE A 109 4.43 13.81 17.30
C ILE A 109 4.65 14.64 18.58
N GLN A 110 3.75 14.48 19.57
CA GLN A 110 3.83 15.21 20.84
C GLN A 110 5.09 14.86 21.63
N GLN A 111 5.41 13.57 21.77
CA GLN A 111 6.61 13.11 22.48
C GLN A 111 7.89 13.58 21.81
N ARG A 112 7.93 13.59 20.47
CA ARG A 112 9.10 14.06 19.71
C ARG A 112 9.35 15.56 19.87
N ALA A 113 8.30 16.37 20.02
CA ALA A 113 8.42 17.78 20.36
C ALA A 113 8.90 17.96 21.82
N ALA A 114 8.28 17.24 22.76
CA ALA A 114 8.59 17.31 24.19
C ALA A 114 10.04 16.89 24.53
N THR A 115 10.55 15.82 23.91
CA THR A 115 11.92 15.32 24.13
C THR A 115 13.02 16.27 23.64
N ARG A 116 12.66 17.30 22.86
CA ARG A 116 13.59 18.28 22.30
C ARG A 116 13.44 19.67 22.90
N ASP A 117 12.58 19.83 23.92
CA ASP A 117 12.22 21.12 24.50
C ASP A 117 11.75 22.15 23.45
N LEU A 118 11.08 21.68 22.39
CA LEU A 118 10.56 22.51 21.31
C LEU A 118 9.02 22.53 21.33
N PRO A 119 8.40 23.66 20.96
CA PRO A 119 6.94 23.77 20.91
C PRO A 119 6.30 22.93 19.79
N ALA A 120 7.08 22.51 18.79
CA ALA A 120 6.65 21.67 17.68
C ALA A 120 7.85 20.91 17.07
N GLU A 121 7.59 19.87 16.29
CA GLU A 121 8.62 19.11 15.57
C GLU A 121 9.14 19.91 14.37
N ARG A 122 10.22 20.67 14.58
CA ARG A 122 10.84 21.57 13.57
C ARG A 122 12.14 21.03 12.98
N SER A 123 12.44 19.74 13.15
CA SER A 123 13.66 19.16 12.58
C SER A 123 13.67 19.16 11.05
N MET A 124 12.50 19.13 10.41
CA MET A 124 12.42 19.02 8.96
C MET A 124 12.84 20.29 8.24
N ALA A 125 12.39 21.47 8.68
CA ALA A 125 12.87 22.74 8.12
C ALA A 125 14.42 22.85 8.12
N ARG A 126 15.04 22.46 9.23
CA ARG A 126 16.52 22.44 9.37
C ARG A 126 17.16 21.41 8.44
N THR A 127 16.60 20.21 8.39
CA THR A 127 17.07 19.11 7.53
C THR A 127 17.02 19.51 6.07
N VAL A 128 15.89 20.04 5.60
CA VAL A 128 15.69 20.47 4.21
C VAL A 128 16.63 21.62 3.85
N THR A 129 16.83 22.59 4.74
CA THR A 129 17.79 23.69 4.53
C THR A 129 19.20 23.15 4.31
N ALA A 130 19.66 22.25 5.18
CA ALA A 130 20.99 21.65 5.05
C ALA A 130 21.11 20.78 3.79
N PHE A 131 20.11 19.95 3.51
CA PHE A 131 20.06 19.09 2.32
C PHE A 131 20.14 19.91 1.04
N ASN A 132 19.34 20.97 0.93
CA ASN A 132 19.35 21.86 -0.23
C ASN A 132 20.72 22.52 -0.44
N ALA A 133 21.36 22.96 0.64
CA ALA A 133 22.70 23.57 0.57
C ALA A 133 23.78 22.57 0.10
N ILE A 134 23.69 21.31 0.52
CA ILE A 134 24.66 20.27 0.18
C ILE A 134 24.42 19.70 -1.23
N ALA A 135 23.16 19.40 -1.56
CA ALA A 135 22.79 18.67 -2.77
C ALA A 135 22.42 19.58 -3.96
N GLY A 136 22.31 20.90 -3.76
CA GLY A 136 21.91 21.84 -4.82
C GLY A 136 20.44 21.72 -5.22
N HIS A 137 19.58 21.25 -4.31
CA HIS A 137 18.14 21.11 -4.53
C HIS A 137 17.34 22.24 -3.87
N ARG A 138 16.03 22.26 -4.13
CA ARG A 138 15.09 23.25 -3.58
C ARG A 138 13.83 22.57 -3.07
N LEU A 139 13.99 21.70 -2.09
CA LEU A 139 12.86 21.13 -1.36
C LEU A 139 12.32 22.12 -0.34
N ASP A 140 11.05 22.02 -0.02
CA ASP A 140 10.48 22.68 1.16
C ASP A 140 10.20 21.68 2.29
N GLU A 141 9.76 22.18 3.45
CA GLU A 141 9.52 21.36 4.64
C GLU A 141 8.45 20.28 4.40
N ARG A 142 7.41 20.59 3.62
CA ARG A 142 6.38 19.60 3.24
C ARG A 142 6.99 18.50 2.39
N ASP A 143 7.81 18.84 1.40
CA ASP A 143 8.48 17.85 0.55
C ASP A 143 9.36 16.91 1.37
N GLY A 144 10.05 17.43 2.39
CA GLY A 144 10.83 16.63 3.32
C GLY A 144 9.99 15.62 4.12
N TRP A 145 8.83 16.05 4.64
CA TRP A 145 7.91 15.14 5.32
C TRP A 145 7.29 14.09 4.38
N LEU A 146 6.91 14.49 3.17
CA LEU A 146 6.41 13.56 2.15
C LEU A 146 7.47 12.51 1.77
N PHE A 147 8.74 12.91 1.65
CA PHE A 147 9.84 11.98 1.42
C PHE A 147 9.96 10.95 2.55
N MET A 148 9.83 11.37 3.81
CA MET A 148 9.85 10.46 4.96
C MET A 148 8.64 9.52 5.00
N ALA A 149 7.46 9.99 4.62
CA ALA A 149 6.27 9.14 4.50
C ALA A 149 6.45 8.07 3.40
N ILE A 150 7.03 8.44 2.26
CA ILE A 150 7.36 7.50 1.17
C ILE A 150 8.39 6.47 1.63
N LEU A 151 9.42 6.87 2.38
CA LEU A 151 10.39 5.94 2.97
C LEU A 151 9.71 4.89 3.85
N LYS A 152 8.74 5.31 4.66
CA LYS A 152 7.98 4.42 5.54
C LYS A 152 7.05 3.49 4.77
N ALA A 153 6.37 3.98 3.74
CA ALA A 153 5.61 3.14 2.83
C ALA A 153 6.50 2.10 2.14
N ALA A 154 7.67 2.49 1.64
CA ALA A 154 8.62 1.58 1.01
C ALA A 154 9.08 0.46 1.97
N ARG A 155 9.37 0.80 3.24
CA ARG A 155 9.71 -0.18 4.28
C ARG A 155 8.55 -1.11 4.63
N ALA A 156 7.35 -0.56 4.77
CA ALA A 156 6.15 -1.36 5.04
C ALA A 156 5.87 -2.41 3.94
N THR A 157 6.27 -2.11 2.69
CA THR A 157 6.16 -3.04 1.56
C THR A 157 7.36 -3.99 1.38
N ALA A 158 8.43 -3.79 2.16
CA ALA A 158 9.67 -4.55 2.06
C ALA A 158 9.96 -5.31 3.36
N GLY A 159 9.86 -6.64 3.32
CA GLY A 159 10.16 -7.50 4.47
C GLY A 159 8.93 -7.82 5.33
N SER A 160 9.16 -8.10 6.61
CA SER A 160 8.10 -8.50 7.56
C SER A 160 7.29 -7.30 8.05
N HIS A 161 6.02 -7.53 8.39
CA HIS A 161 5.15 -6.49 8.95
C HIS A 161 5.78 -5.86 10.21
N ASN A 162 5.92 -4.54 10.19
CA ASN A 162 6.38 -3.73 11.30
C ASN A 162 5.37 -2.60 11.57
N PRO A 163 4.64 -2.62 12.71
CA PRO A 163 3.63 -1.61 13.04
C PRO A 163 4.17 -0.18 13.08
N ASP A 164 5.45 -0.01 13.45
CA ASP A 164 6.11 1.30 13.52
C ASP A 164 6.15 2.01 12.17
N ASP A 165 6.17 1.25 11.05
CA ASP A 165 6.22 1.86 9.73
C ASP A 165 4.92 2.60 9.39
N TYR A 166 3.79 2.10 9.87
CA TYR A 166 2.49 2.72 9.68
C TYR A 166 2.26 3.91 10.62
N VAL A 167 2.67 3.78 11.89
CA VAL A 167 2.60 4.88 12.88
C VAL A 167 3.45 6.05 12.42
N ASP A 168 4.70 5.81 12.03
CA ASP A 168 5.58 6.86 11.52
C ASP A 168 5.09 7.44 10.19
N GLY A 169 4.61 6.60 9.27
CA GLY A 169 4.04 7.08 8.01
C GLY A 169 2.88 8.04 8.23
N ALA A 170 1.94 7.68 9.12
CA ALA A 170 0.82 8.54 9.49
C ALA A 170 1.29 9.84 10.15
N ALA A 171 2.26 9.76 11.07
CA ALA A 171 2.82 10.94 11.74
C ALA A 171 3.49 11.91 10.75
N TYR A 172 4.30 11.40 9.82
CA TYR A 172 4.96 12.22 8.81
C TYR A 172 3.96 12.84 7.84
N PHE A 173 2.90 12.12 7.45
CA PHE A 173 1.87 12.68 6.59
C PHE A 173 1.07 13.80 7.28
N ALA A 174 0.80 13.65 8.58
CA ALA A 174 0.18 14.71 9.38
C ALA A 174 1.06 15.98 9.46
N LEU A 175 2.37 15.82 9.71
CA LEU A 175 3.33 16.93 9.74
C LEU A 175 3.51 17.61 8.36
N ALA A 176 3.41 16.84 7.27
CA ALA A 176 3.36 17.40 5.93
C ALA A 176 2.11 18.28 5.73
N GLY A 177 0.95 17.82 6.22
CA GLY A 177 -0.31 18.57 6.20
C GLY A 177 -0.23 19.87 7.00
N GLU A 178 0.33 19.83 8.22
CA GLU A 178 0.60 21.02 9.03
C GLU A 178 1.49 22.03 8.29
N SER A 179 2.58 21.55 7.70
CA SER A 179 3.52 22.38 6.92
C SER A 179 2.84 23.02 5.71
N ALA A 180 1.95 22.30 5.03
CA ALA A 180 1.17 22.83 3.92
C ALA A 180 0.15 23.88 4.37
N ALA A 181 -0.54 23.66 5.50
CA ALA A 181 -1.50 24.61 6.06
C ALA A 181 -0.82 25.93 6.48
N MET A 182 0.38 25.87 7.08
CA MET A 182 1.16 27.07 7.41
C MET A 182 1.58 27.88 6.18
N ARG A 183 1.75 27.22 5.01
CA ARG A 183 2.05 27.91 3.74
C ARG A 183 0.81 28.52 3.08
N GLY A 184 -0.36 27.93 3.27
CA GLY A 184 -1.64 28.49 2.84
C GLY A 184 -2.10 29.67 3.70
N ALA A 185 -1.55 29.80 4.92
CA ALA A 185 -1.76 30.91 5.83
C ALA A 185 -0.63 31.97 5.68
N GLY A 186 -0.51 32.56 4.49
CA GLY A 186 0.21 33.83 4.29
C GLY A 186 -0.77 35.02 4.25
N PRO A 187 -0.34 36.26 4.53
CA PRO A 187 -1.20 37.46 4.41
C PRO A 187 -1.75 37.68 3.00
#